data_AF-A0A401QCR5-F1
#
_entry.id   AF-A0A401QCR5-F1
#
_cell.length_a   1.000
_cell.length_b   1.000
_cell.length_c   1.000
_cell.angle_alpha   90.00
_cell.angle_beta   90.00
_cell.angle_gamma   90.00
#
_symmetry.space_group_name_H-M   'P 1'
#
loop_
_entity.id
_entity.type
_entity.pdbx_description
1 polymer ?
#
loop_
_entity_poly.entity_id
_entity_poly.type
_entity_poly.pdbx_seq_one_letter_code
_entity_poly.pdbx_strand_id
1 'polypeptide(L)'
;MKTVFIHKYGSILSAYGMALADVVHEAQEPCSAVYEAESYSLLDDRIAVLEEQCVAALCSQGFHRCQISTEAFLHLRYDRTDCALMCSANGYPAHQDSDSCRYGDFRAAFTSRAS
;
A
#
# COMPACT_ATOMS: atom_id res chain seq x y z
N MET A 1 22.54 -20.39 -20.23
CA MET A 1 22.67 -19.13 -20.98
C MET A 1 23.71 -18.26 -20.28
N LYS A 2 24.76 -17.79 -20.98
CA LYS A 2 25.77 -16.87 -20.44
C LYS A 2 26.12 -15.83 -21.50
N THR A 3 25.34 -14.76 -21.54
CA THR A 3 25.66 -13.58 -22.33
C THR A 3 25.54 -12.39 -21.38
N VAL A 4 26.69 -11.80 -21.02
CA VAL A 4 26.75 -10.62 -20.16
C VAL A 4 26.85 -9.41 -21.08
N PHE A 5 25.79 -8.60 -21.15
CA PHE A 5 25.79 -7.34 -21.88
C PHE A 5 26.41 -6.25 -21.01
N ILE A 6 27.68 -5.94 -21.26
CA ILE A 6 28.38 -4.81 -20.60
C ILE A 6 28.10 -3.56 -21.44
N HIS A 7 27.06 -2.81 -21.09
CA HIS A 7 26.80 -1.52 -21.71
C HIS A 7 27.79 -0.48 -21.14
N LYS A 8 28.64 0.10 -22.00
CA LYS A 8 29.65 1.13 -21.66
C LYS A 8 29.05 2.44 -21.09
N TYR A 9 27.73 2.50 -20.92
CA TYR A 9 26.94 3.64 -20.44
C TYR A 9 25.97 3.26 -19.29
N GLY A 10 26.24 2.20 -18.53
CA GLY A 10 25.39 1.76 -17.41
C GLY A 10 25.12 2.85 -16.36
N SER A 11 26.02 3.82 -16.22
CA SER A 11 25.88 5.00 -15.36
C SER A 11 24.82 6.00 -15.84
N ILE A 12 24.59 6.13 -17.15
CA ILE A 12 23.56 7.03 -17.72
C ILE A 12 22.17 6.42 -17.62
N LEU A 13 22.06 5.10 -17.77
CA LEU A 13 20.76 4.40 -17.70
C LEU A 13 20.14 4.47 -16.29
N SER A 14 20.97 4.48 -15.24
CA SER A 14 20.51 4.66 -13.86
C SER A 14 20.01 6.08 -13.59
N ALA A 15 20.69 7.10 -14.13
CA ALA A 15 20.24 8.49 -14.05
C ALA A 15 18.95 8.74 -14.86
N TYR A 16 18.82 8.10 -16.03
CA TYR A 16 17.60 8.16 -16.84
C TYR A 16 16.43 7.43 -16.17
N GLY A 17 16.70 6.29 -15.50
CA GLY A 17 15.71 5.57 -14.69
C GLY A 17 15.19 6.40 -13.51
N MET A 18 16.03 7.21 -12.86
CA MET A 18 15.60 8.13 -11.80
C MET A 18 14.83 9.35 -12.34
N ALA A 19 15.16 9.84 -13.54
CA ALA A 19 14.47 10.97 -14.16
C ALA A 19 13.05 10.63 -14.66
N LEU A 20 12.74 9.34 -14.83
CA LEU A 20 11.44 8.83 -15.26
C LEU A 20 10.70 8.06 -14.16
N ALA A 21 11.31 7.87 -12.99
CA ALA A 21 10.66 7.17 -11.89
C ALA A 21 9.56 8.06 -11.32
N ASP A 22 8.33 7.54 -11.30
CA ASP A 22 7.22 8.18 -10.63
C ASP A 22 7.58 8.46 -9.15
N VAL A 23 7.21 9.64 -8.66
CA VAL A 23 7.45 10.01 -7.27
C VAL A 23 6.44 9.30 -6.40
N VAL A 24 6.91 8.34 -5.62
CA VAL A 24 6.10 7.59 -4.66
C VAL A 24 6.44 8.05 -3.25
N HIS A 25 5.42 8.30 -2.44
CA HIS A 25 5.58 8.53 -1.01
C HIS A 25 4.80 7.47 -0.23
N GLU A 26 5.48 6.79 0.67
CA GLU A 26 4.92 5.73 1.50
C GLU A 26 4.99 6.14 2.97
N ALA A 27 3.85 6.12 3.66
CA ALA A 27 3.75 6.28 5.10
C ALA A 27 3.25 4.97 5.71
N GLN A 28 3.87 4.56 6.81
CA GLN A 28 3.53 3.33 7.52
C GLN A 28 3.47 3.58 9.01
N GLU A 29 2.59 2.87 9.69
CA GLU A 29 2.48 2.91 11.15
C GLU A 29 2.20 1.52 11.74
N PRO A 30 2.72 1.23 12.94
CA PRO A 30 2.44 -0.03 13.61
C PRO A 30 1.00 -0.06 14.13
N CYS A 31 0.26 -1.13 13.80
CA CYS A 31 -1.08 -1.37 14.31
C CYS A 31 -1.16 -2.75 14.97
N SER A 32 -1.67 -2.78 16.21
CA SER A 32 -1.95 -4.01 16.94
C SER A 32 -3.45 -4.03 17.26
N ALA A 33 -4.26 -4.24 16.24
CA ALA A 33 -5.70 -4.38 16.36
C ALA A 33 -6.13 -5.72 15.76
N VAL A 34 -7.18 -6.32 16.31
CA VAL A 34 -7.83 -7.50 15.72
C VAL A 34 -8.73 -7.00 14.60
N TYR A 35 -8.66 -7.63 13.42
CA TYR A 35 -9.49 -7.28 12.27
C TYR A 35 -10.91 -7.78 12.48
N GLU A 36 -11.72 -6.96 13.17
CA GLU A 36 -13.11 -7.22 13.55
C GLU A 36 -13.95 -5.94 13.40
N ALA A 37 -15.28 -6.08 13.39
CA ALA A 37 -16.23 -4.99 13.18
C ALA A 37 -16.00 -3.75 14.07
N GLU A 38 -15.60 -3.96 15.32
CA GLU A 38 -15.33 -2.88 16.27
C GLU A 38 -14.08 -2.07 15.90
N SER A 39 -13.10 -2.70 15.25
CA SER A 39 -11.80 -2.11 14.88
C SER A 39 -11.82 -1.45 13.50
N TYR A 40 -12.82 -1.68 12.66
CA TYR A 40 -12.83 -1.11 11.29
C TYR A 40 -12.84 0.41 11.29
N SER A 41 -13.60 1.04 12.19
CA SER A 41 -13.59 2.49 12.36
C SER A 41 -12.19 3.02 12.70
N LEU A 42 -11.50 2.38 13.64
CA LEU A 42 -10.13 2.71 14.02
C LEU A 42 -9.17 2.55 12.84
N LEU A 43 -9.26 1.44 12.10
CA LEU A 43 -8.40 1.18 10.94
C LEU A 43 -8.64 2.20 9.82
N ASP A 44 -9.90 2.57 9.58
CA ASP A 44 -10.27 3.56 8.58
C ASP A 44 -9.73 4.95 8.91
N ASP A 45 -9.84 5.39 10.17
CA ASP A 45 -9.29 6.66 10.63
C ASP A 45 -7.76 6.70 10.48
N ARG A 46 -7.11 5.58 10.83
CA ARG A 46 -5.67 5.40 10.70
C ARG A 46 -5.18 5.46 9.25
N ILE A 47 -5.84 4.73 8.36
CA ILE A 47 -5.53 4.79 6.92
C ILE A 47 -5.76 6.21 6.38
N ALA A 48 -6.82 6.90 6.81
CA ALA A 48 -7.08 8.27 6.39
C ALA A 48 -5.97 9.25 6.81
N VAL A 49 -5.44 9.11 8.03
CA VAL A 49 -4.32 9.93 8.51
C VAL A 49 -3.05 9.68 7.67
N LEU A 50 -2.73 8.41 7.38
CA LEU A 50 -1.57 8.07 6.54
C LEU A 50 -1.74 8.60 5.10
N GLU A 51 -2.95 8.49 4.55
CA GLU A 51 -3.28 9.00 3.23
C GLU A 51 -3.06 10.52 3.15
N GLU A 52 -3.54 11.26 4.17
CA GLU A 52 -3.34 12.69 4.27
C GLU A 52 -1.85 13.06 4.38
N GLN A 53 -1.07 12.32 5.18
CA GLN A 53 0.38 12.51 5.29
C GLN A 53 1.08 12.33 3.94
N CYS A 54 0.76 11.26 3.20
CA CYS A 54 1.34 11.01 1.89
C CYS A 54 0.99 12.11 0.89
N VAL A 55 -0.27 12.53 0.88
CA VAL A 55 -0.73 13.59 -0.02
C VAL A 55 -0.09 14.91 0.34
N ALA A 56 0.00 15.27 1.62
CA ALA A 56 0.66 16.49 2.07
C ALA A 56 2.14 16.49 1.70
N ALA A 57 2.83 15.36 1.83
CA ALA A 57 4.23 15.21 1.43
C ALA A 57 4.41 15.40 -0.08
N LEU A 58 3.54 14.83 -0.92
CA LEU A 58 3.59 15.00 -2.37
C LEU A 58 3.19 16.42 -2.81
N CYS A 59 2.18 17.01 -2.18
CA CYS A 59 1.79 18.40 -2.40
C CYS A 59 2.94 19.37 -2.05
N SER A 60 3.69 19.10 -0.97
CA SER A 60 4.86 19.91 -0.60
C SER A 60 6.00 19.84 -1.62
N GLN A 61 6.05 18.77 -2.42
CA GLN A 61 6.99 18.60 -3.54
C GLN A 61 6.48 19.24 -4.85
N GLY A 62 5.28 19.82 -4.83
CA GLY A 62 4.69 20.54 -5.97
C GLY A 62 3.71 19.72 -6.83
N PHE A 63 3.33 18.51 -6.40
CA PHE A 63 2.32 17.71 -7.10
C PHE A 63 0.90 18.17 -6.74
N HIS A 64 0.02 18.27 -7.73
CA HIS A 64 -1.39 18.57 -7.47
C HIS A 64 -2.16 17.30 -7.05
N ARG A 65 -3.19 17.42 -6.21
CA ARG A 65 -4.03 16.29 -5.78
C ARG A 65 -4.58 15.47 -6.95
N CYS A 66 -4.90 16.10 -8.08
CA CYS A 66 -5.39 15.40 -9.29
C CYS A 66 -4.36 14.44 -9.91
N GLN A 67 -3.08 14.58 -9.58
CA GLN A 67 -1.98 13.73 -10.05
C GLN A 67 -1.58 12.67 -9.01
N ILE A 68 -2.20 12.68 -7.83
CA ILE A 68 -1.85 11.81 -6.71
C ILE A 68 -2.88 10.68 -6.63
N SER A 69 -2.43 9.44 -6.85
CA SER A 69 -3.19 8.24 -6.53
C SER A 69 -2.74 7.68 -5.19
N THR A 70 -3.68 7.22 -4.38
CA THR A 70 -3.42 6.66 -3.05
C THR A 70 -3.88 5.21 -3.00
N GLU A 71 -3.02 4.34 -2.48
CA GLU A 71 -3.33 2.91 -2.30
C GLU A 71 -3.14 2.55 -0.82
N ALA A 72 -4.14 1.89 -0.24
CA ALA A 72 -4.11 1.45 1.15
C ALA A 72 -3.67 -0.03 1.25
N PHE A 73 -2.82 -0.32 2.23
CA PHE A 73 -2.34 -1.66 2.52
C PHE A 73 -2.45 -1.96 4.01
N LEU A 74 -2.86 -3.18 4.35
CA LEU A 74 -2.83 -3.71 5.71
C LEU A 74 -1.87 -4.90 5.79
N HIS A 75 -1.05 -4.90 6.83
CA HIS A 75 -0.27 -6.07 7.22
C HIS A 75 -1.11 -6.94 8.14
N LEU A 76 -1.69 -8.01 7.58
CA LEU A 76 -2.53 -8.95 8.32
C LEU A 76 -1.75 -10.23 8.63
N ARG A 77 -2.07 -10.83 9.77
CA ARG A 77 -1.43 -12.05 10.28
C ARG A 77 -2.47 -12.90 10.99
N TYR A 78 -2.38 -14.23 10.84
CA TYR A 78 -3.21 -15.13 11.62
C TYR A 78 -2.74 -15.18 13.08
N ASP A 79 -3.67 -15.40 14.00
CA ASP A 79 -3.30 -15.69 15.38
C ASP A 79 -2.37 -16.91 15.39
N ARG A 80 -1.20 -16.77 16.02
CA ARG A 80 -0.15 -17.80 16.16
C ARG A 80 0.69 -18.10 14.91
N THR A 81 0.63 -17.28 13.86
CA THR A 81 1.62 -17.33 12.78
C THR A 81 2.59 -16.16 12.88
N ASP A 82 3.84 -16.36 12.47
CA ASP A 82 4.84 -15.27 12.44
C ASP A 82 4.86 -14.53 11.10
N CYS A 83 4.18 -15.05 10.08
CA CYS A 83 4.14 -14.47 8.74
C CYS A 83 2.99 -13.47 8.60
N ALA A 84 3.33 -12.18 8.45
CA ALA A 84 2.39 -11.15 8.02
C ALA A 84 2.33 -11.08 6.48
N LEU A 85 1.15 -10.84 5.93
CA LEU A 85 0.93 -10.61 4.51
C LEU A 85 0.48 -9.18 4.28
N MET A 86 1.08 -8.52 3.28
CA MET A 86 0.65 -7.22 2.81
C MET A 86 -0.55 -7.38 1.88
N CYS A 87 -1.71 -6.91 2.35
CA CYS A 87 -2.99 -7.04 1.67
C CYS A 87 -3.43 -5.66 1.15
N SER A 88 -3.74 -5.59 -0.14
CA SER A 88 -4.39 -4.43 -0.76
C SER A 88 -5.86 -4.74 -0.95
N ALA A 89 -6.70 -3.72 -0.79
CA ALA A 89 -8.12 -3.78 -1.14
C ALA A 89 -8.37 -3.65 -2.66
N ASN A 90 -7.32 -3.46 -3.48
CA ASN A 90 -7.48 -3.33 -4.92
C ASN A 90 -8.08 -4.62 -5.53
N GLY A 91 -9.28 -4.50 -6.10
CA GLY A 91 -10.07 -5.63 -6.62
C GLY A 91 -11.02 -6.31 -5.61
N TYR A 92 -11.06 -5.85 -4.36
CA TYR A 92 -11.94 -6.36 -3.29
C TYR A 92 -12.80 -5.22 -2.73
N PRO A 93 -13.94 -4.87 -3.37
CA PRO A 93 -14.77 -3.75 -2.94
C PRO A 93 -15.32 -3.97 -1.52
N ALA A 94 -15.53 -2.89 -0.79
CA ALA A 94 -16.16 -2.96 0.53
C ALA A 94 -17.57 -3.56 0.40
N HIS A 95 -17.84 -4.58 1.20
CA HIS A 95 -19.17 -5.15 1.31
C HIS A 95 -19.99 -4.31 2.32
N GLN A 96 -21.24 -3.99 1.97
CA GLN A 96 -22.17 -3.29 2.89
C GLN A 96 -22.59 -4.17 4.08
N ASP A 97 -22.37 -5.48 3.97
CA ASP A 97 -22.42 -6.40 5.10
C ASP A 97 -21.22 -6.11 6.01
N SER A 98 -21.49 -5.91 7.30
CA SER A 98 -20.69 -5.21 8.32
C SER A 98 -19.26 -5.73 8.61
N ASP A 99 -18.67 -6.55 7.73
CA ASP A 99 -17.38 -7.23 7.92
C ASP A 99 -16.22 -6.65 7.08
N SER A 100 -16.30 -5.38 6.64
CA SER A 100 -15.21 -4.76 5.87
C SER A 100 -14.96 -3.28 6.19
N CYS A 101 -13.72 -2.85 6.00
CA CYS A 101 -13.30 -1.45 6.09
C CYS A 101 -13.85 -0.63 4.91
N ARG A 102 -13.97 0.70 5.06
CA ARG A 102 -14.41 1.58 3.96
C ARG A 102 -13.51 1.48 2.72
N TYR A 103 -12.23 1.18 2.95
CA TYR A 103 -11.21 1.07 1.91
C TYR A 103 -11.28 -0.25 1.13
N GLY A 104 -12.06 -1.23 1.62
CA GLY A 104 -12.35 -2.50 0.95
C GLY A 104 -12.15 -3.71 1.85
N ASP A 105 -12.34 -4.89 1.27
CA ASP A 105 -12.26 -6.15 1.99
C ASP A 105 -10.83 -6.72 1.99
N PHE A 106 -10.07 -6.33 3.01
CA PHE A 106 -8.71 -6.85 3.22
C PHE A 106 -8.69 -8.32 3.66
N ARG A 107 -9.78 -8.82 4.25
CA ARG A 107 -9.90 -10.22 4.70
C ARG A 107 -10.03 -11.16 3.51
N ALA A 108 -10.82 -10.79 2.49
CA ALA A 108 -10.91 -11.53 1.24
C ALA A 108 -9.56 -11.59 0.52
N ALA A 109 -8.85 -10.45 0.44
CA ALA A 109 -7.51 -10.38 -0.14
C ALA A 109 -6.46 -11.22 0.62
N PHE A 110 -6.58 -11.30 1.94
CA PHE A 110 -5.73 -12.14 2.78
C PHE A 110 -6.04 -13.63 2.59
N THR A 111 -7.31 -13.99 2.56
CA THR A 111 -7.76 -15.39 2.40
C THR A 111 -7.38 -15.94 1.03
N SER A 112 -7.52 -15.15 -0.04
CA SER A 112 -7.17 -15.58 -1.40
C SER A 112 -5.68 -15.83 -1.60
N ARG A 113 -4.81 -15.12 -0.87
CA ARG A 113 -3.35 -15.27 -0.94
C ARG A 113 -2.81 -16.36 0.00
N ALA A 114 -3.59 -16.73 1.02
CA ALA A 114 -3.23 -17.77 1.97
C ALA A 114 -3.66 -19.18 1.53
N SER A 115 -4.54 -19.28 0.53
CA SER A 115 -5.06 -20.54 -0.06
C SER A 115 -4.25 -21.08 -1.23
#